data_AF-A0A2V5PG24-F1
#
_entry.id   AF-A0A2V5PG24-F1
#
_cell.length_a   1.000
_cell.length_b   1.000
_cell.length_c   1.000
_cell.angle_alpha   90.00
_cell.angle_beta   90.00
_cell.angle_gamma   90.00
#
_symmetry.space_group_name_H-M   'P 1'
#
loop_
_entity.id
_entity.type
_entity.pdbx_description
1 polymer ?
#
loop_
_entity_poly.entity_id
_entity_poly.type
_entity_poly.pdbx_seq_one_letter_code
_entity_poly.pdbx_strand_id
1 'polypeptide(L)'
;MNTRLTALAAVLAFLTPTTSTLHAQVLAATDGIDVPDGTRKCIKPKERAPKPIDLFTPLTCLEAVVNVSATLGNQAESFVVVNPTNTNNLVAFSNNPGTASIFRAYSTDGGANWTRGTVATGVACCDGQAAWDTFGNLFLIYINNSVNQINVILSTDGGVTFSAPVTAGTGSVDQPSIAVGNGSVWVDWNQSGSMVARGAPVTGLGVWGPFNAQQAIPSAAGSFGGIAVGPGPGGGKVIVTYQSPTGGQGPATIYANVDADGLGGGGFGARVTVSATNVGGFDFIPAQSERSIDAEAGVVWDATGGPFNNRIYLVYTDETVNENNDTEIYVRTSTDDGATWSAFVRVNDDPLGPIRSQFLPYIALDPTTGTVAVGFHDCRNDDGVSGTNNIPNDDAEYYGTYSTDGGLTWAPNRRLSGGFSNATDSGNGVDYGDYVGQSALAGKLYTVWADNANCDGTNPNGTLSAFDLYTNTLMLPGTTPTPTPTATATATPTATATATATFTPTPTPTATPTPTPTPTARPIPTPRPHPTPPPRP
;
A
#
# COMPACT_ATOMS: atom_id res chain seq x y z
N MET A 1 71.88 -22.05 -51.99
CA MET A 1 72.24 -20.96 -52.94
C MET A 1 70.99 -20.16 -53.24
N ASN A 2 71.09 -18.83 -53.14
CA ASN A 2 70.33 -17.72 -53.77
C ASN A 2 68.96 -18.05 -54.42
N THR A 3 67.80 -17.58 -53.94
CA THR A 3 67.21 -16.21 -53.83
C THR A 3 66.56 -15.62 -55.11
N ARG A 4 65.25 -15.27 -54.99
CA ARG A 4 64.42 -14.18 -55.61
C ARG A 4 62.93 -14.65 -55.69
N LEU A 5 61.90 -14.04 -55.05
CA LEU A 5 61.19 -12.75 -55.32
C LEU A 5 60.77 -12.62 -56.81
N THR A 6 59.55 -12.31 -57.30
CA THR A 6 58.29 -11.64 -56.86
C THR A 6 57.15 -12.00 -57.89
N ALA A 7 55.83 -11.78 -57.72
CA ALA A 7 54.90 -11.52 -56.60
C ALA A 7 53.41 -11.49 -57.11
N LEU A 8 52.43 -11.52 -56.19
CA LEU A 8 51.03 -11.01 -56.21
C LEU A 8 50.14 -11.08 -57.50
N ALA A 9 49.02 -11.82 -57.44
CA ALA A 9 47.78 -11.54 -58.18
C ALA A 9 46.56 -12.12 -57.44
N ALA A 10 45.43 -11.41 -57.43
CA ALA A 10 44.26 -11.72 -56.59
C ALA A 10 43.12 -12.42 -57.35
N VAL A 11 42.39 -13.31 -56.66
CA VAL A 11 41.00 -13.67 -57.01
C VAL A 11 40.20 -13.77 -55.71
N LEU A 12 39.30 -12.81 -55.50
CA LEU A 12 38.25 -12.84 -54.48
C LEU A 12 36.93 -13.09 -55.22
N ALA A 13 36.28 -14.23 -55.01
CA ALA A 13 35.08 -14.61 -55.76
C ALA A 13 34.12 -15.50 -54.93
N PHE A 14 33.03 -14.88 -54.49
CA PHE A 14 31.73 -15.47 -54.18
C PHE A 14 31.65 -16.67 -53.20
N LEU A 15 31.60 -16.34 -51.90
CA LEU A 15 30.64 -16.99 -50.99
C LEU A 15 29.46 -16.04 -50.80
N THR A 16 28.26 -16.47 -51.19
CA THR A 16 27.02 -15.71 -50.99
C THR A 16 26.52 -15.89 -49.55
N PRO A 17 26.30 -14.80 -48.77
CA PRO A 17 25.60 -14.93 -47.50
C PRO A 17 24.13 -15.24 -47.77
N THR A 18 23.60 -16.26 -47.09
CA THR A 18 22.15 -16.53 -47.05
C THR A 18 21.46 -15.41 -46.28
N THR A 19 20.73 -14.56 -46.98
CA THR A 19 19.87 -13.53 -46.37
C THR A 19 18.65 -14.20 -45.74
N SER A 20 18.70 -14.41 -44.41
CA SER A 20 17.50 -14.73 -43.64
C SER A 20 16.56 -13.52 -43.63
N THR A 21 15.52 -13.55 -44.44
CA THR A 21 14.47 -12.53 -44.46
C THR A 21 13.55 -12.69 -43.26
N LEU A 22 13.98 -12.10 -42.13
CA LEU A 22 13.10 -11.80 -41.01
C LEU A 22 11.92 -10.94 -41.50
N HIS A 23 10.74 -11.55 -41.59
CA HIS A 23 9.50 -10.81 -41.76
C HIS A 23 9.17 -10.13 -40.44
N ALA A 24 9.72 -8.93 -40.24
CA ALA A 24 9.25 -8.02 -39.20
C ALA A 24 7.83 -7.58 -39.57
N GLN A 25 6.83 -8.30 -39.04
CA GLN A 25 5.44 -7.93 -39.19
C GLN A 25 5.17 -6.76 -38.22
N VAL A 26 5.31 -5.53 -38.73
CA VAL A 26 4.96 -4.31 -37.99
C VAL A 26 3.45 -4.37 -37.73
N LEU A 27 3.08 -4.76 -36.52
CA LEU A 27 1.72 -4.57 -36.03
C LEU A 27 1.48 -3.06 -35.95
N ALA A 28 0.39 -2.60 -36.57
CA ALA A 28 0.00 -1.20 -36.48
C ALA A 28 -0.36 -0.88 -35.03
N ALA A 29 0.11 0.27 -34.53
CA ALA A 29 -0.29 0.77 -33.23
C ALA A 29 -1.82 0.88 -33.16
N THR A 30 -2.42 0.23 -32.16
CA THR A 30 -3.82 0.47 -31.81
C THR A 30 -3.90 1.74 -30.98
N ASP A 31 -4.74 2.69 -31.40
CA ASP A 31 -4.96 3.94 -30.68
C ASP A 31 -5.41 3.67 -29.23
N GLY A 32 -4.51 3.92 -28.28
CA GLY A 32 -4.85 3.98 -26.86
C GLY A 32 -5.82 5.14 -26.61
N ILE A 33 -6.86 4.90 -25.84
CA ILE A 33 -7.80 5.96 -25.44
C ILE A 33 -7.09 6.82 -24.37
N ASP A 34 -6.66 8.03 -24.76
CA ASP A 34 -6.37 9.08 -23.79
C ASP A 34 -7.66 9.40 -23.02
N VAL A 35 -7.67 9.20 -21.70
CA VAL A 35 -8.77 9.64 -20.85
C VAL A 35 -8.66 11.17 -20.71
N PRO A 36 -9.58 11.99 -21.26
CA PRO A 36 -9.32 13.43 -21.48
C PRO A 36 -9.40 14.33 -20.22
N ASP A 37 -9.17 13.76 -19.04
CA ASP A 37 -9.63 14.29 -17.76
C ASP A 37 -8.54 14.10 -16.69
N GLY A 38 -7.83 15.19 -16.36
CA GLY A 38 -6.77 15.25 -15.32
C GLY A 38 -7.26 15.07 -13.89
N THR A 39 -8.36 14.33 -13.72
CA THR A 39 -8.84 13.78 -12.45
C THR A 39 -8.63 12.27 -12.38
N ARG A 40 -8.11 11.62 -13.44
CA ARG A 40 -7.97 10.17 -13.54
C ARG A 40 -6.61 9.73 -14.06
N LYS A 41 -6.12 8.60 -13.54
CA LYS A 41 -4.93 7.91 -14.03
C LYS A 41 -5.22 6.65 -14.84
N CYS A 42 -6.37 5.97 -14.75
CA CYS A 42 -6.65 4.77 -15.56
C CYS A 42 -6.30 4.97 -17.05
N ILE A 43 -5.34 4.21 -17.57
CA ILE A 43 -4.92 4.21 -18.98
C ILE A 43 -4.93 2.78 -19.53
N LYS A 44 -5.41 2.62 -20.77
CA LYS A 44 -5.11 1.42 -21.56
C LYS A 44 -3.71 1.61 -22.16
N PRO A 45 -2.70 0.80 -21.78
CA PRO A 45 -1.31 1.06 -22.14
C PRO A 45 -1.11 1.23 -23.65
N LYS A 46 -0.37 2.26 -24.04
CA LYS A 46 0.15 2.38 -25.41
C LYS A 46 1.35 1.43 -25.52
N GLU A 47 1.16 0.28 -26.14
CA GLU A 47 2.27 -0.65 -26.38
C GLU A 47 3.31 -0.03 -27.32
N ARG A 48 4.57 0.03 -26.88
CA ARG A 48 5.71 0.38 -27.74
C ARG A 48 6.24 -0.88 -28.42
N ALA A 49 6.80 -0.72 -29.63
CA ALA A 49 7.44 -1.84 -30.31
C ALA A 49 8.64 -2.37 -29.48
N PRO A 50 8.78 -3.71 -29.29
CA PRO A 50 9.85 -4.27 -28.46
C PRO A 50 11.24 -3.87 -28.93
N LYS A 51 12.15 -3.58 -27.99
CA LYS A 51 13.58 -3.43 -28.30
C LYS A 51 14.19 -4.79 -28.70
N PRO A 52 15.22 -4.82 -29.56
CA PRO A 52 15.93 -6.05 -29.87
C PRO A 52 16.61 -6.63 -28.63
N ILE A 53 16.43 -7.93 -28.41
CA ILE A 53 16.99 -8.66 -27.26
C ILE A 53 18.51 -8.78 -27.41
N ASP A 54 19.28 -8.26 -26.46
CA ASP A 54 20.70 -8.59 -26.33
C ASP A 54 20.83 -9.86 -25.47
N LEU A 55 21.00 -11.01 -26.12
CA LEU A 55 21.30 -12.26 -25.41
C LEU A 55 22.75 -12.23 -24.91
N PHE A 56 22.97 -12.82 -23.73
CA PHE A 56 24.28 -13.03 -23.06
C PHE A 56 24.83 -11.77 -22.36
N THR A 57 24.48 -11.51 -21.10
CA THR A 57 25.05 -12.25 -19.95
C THR A 57 24.14 -12.27 -18.72
N PRO A 58 24.01 -13.39 -17.98
CA PRO A 58 23.40 -13.37 -16.65
C PRO A 58 24.32 -12.62 -15.68
N LEU A 59 23.88 -11.47 -15.17
CA LEU A 59 24.55 -10.81 -14.05
C LEU A 59 24.35 -11.63 -12.77
N THR A 60 25.32 -11.59 -11.86
CA THR A 60 25.06 -12.06 -10.49
C THR A 60 24.06 -11.11 -9.85
N CYS A 61 22.85 -11.59 -9.55
CA CYS A 61 21.85 -10.81 -8.82
C CYS A 61 22.44 -10.20 -7.55
N LEU A 62 22.17 -8.91 -7.33
CA LEU A 62 22.61 -8.17 -6.16
C LEU A 62 21.88 -8.62 -4.89
N GLU A 63 20.62 -9.05 -5.02
CA GLU A 63 19.83 -9.74 -3.99
C GLU A 63 19.08 -10.92 -4.63
N ALA A 64 18.66 -11.90 -3.83
CA ALA A 64 17.90 -13.04 -4.34
C ALA A 64 16.46 -12.63 -4.71
N VAL A 65 16.06 -12.86 -5.96
CA VAL A 65 14.70 -12.57 -6.45
C VAL A 65 14.03 -13.82 -7.01
N VAL A 66 12.70 -13.78 -7.13
CA VAL A 66 11.90 -14.76 -7.86
C VAL A 66 11.01 -14.02 -8.86
N ASN A 67 11.07 -14.41 -10.13
CA ASN A 67 10.13 -13.95 -11.14
C ASN A 67 8.76 -14.64 -10.99
N VAL A 68 7.77 -13.84 -10.60
CA VAL A 68 6.38 -14.26 -10.32
C VAL A 68 5.60 -14.47 -11.62
N SER A 69 5.75 -13.58 -12.60
CA SER A 69 4.94 -13.58 -13.81
C SER A 69 5.55 -14.39 -14.96
N ALA A 70 6.87 -14.33 -15.17
CA ALA A 70 7.65 -15.05 -16.18
C ALA A 70 6.91 -15.25 -17.51
N THR A 71 6.37 -14.16 -18.05
CA THR A 71 5.47 -14.18 -19.21
C THR A 71 5.83 -13.07 -20.19
N LEU A 72 5.40 -13.20 -21.45
CA LEU A 72 5.65 -12.18 -22.46
C LEU A 72 4.72 -10.97 -22.26
N GLY A 73 5.27 -9.77 -22.41
CA GLY A 73 4.57 -8.50 -22.28
C GLY A 73 4.77 -7.87 -20.90
N ASN A 74 4.45 -6.59 -20.76
CA ASN A 74 4.62 -5.84 -19.51
C ASN A 74 3.62 -6.29 -18.43
N GLN A 75 4.05 -6.33 -17.17
CA GLN A 75 3.19 -6.33 -15.98
C GLN A 75 3.61 -5.18 -15.06
N ALA A 76 2.65 -4.37 -14.64
CA ALA A 76 2.82 -3.18 -13.79
C ALA A 76 1.54 -2.95 -12.97
N GLU A 77 1.54 -1.98 -12.03
CA GLU A 77 0.45 -1.78 -11.07
C GLU A 77 0.16 -3.08 -10.28
N SER A 78 1.20 -3.58 -9.63
CA SER A 78 1.20 -4.92 -9.03
C SER A 78 0.77 -4.93 -7.58
N PHE A 79 0.21 -6.05 -7.12
CA PHE A 79 -0.26 -6.24 -5.74
C PHE A 79 0.00 -7.68 -5.28
N VAL A 80 0.66 -7.89 -4.12
CA VAL A 80 0.80 -9.22 -3.52
C VAL A 80 0.12 -9.31 -2.16
N VAL A 81 -0.58 -10.42 -1.94
CA VAL A 81 -1.30 -10.70 -0.69
C VAL A 81 -1.03 -12.12 -0.18
N VAL A 82 -0.82 -12.23 1.13
CA VAL A 82 -0.58 -13.50 1.84
C VAL A 82 -1.83 -13.93 2.60
N ASN A 83 -2.19 -15.21 2.48
CA ASN A 83 -3.37 -15.75 3.14
C ASN A 83 -3.15 -15.86 4.67
N PRO A 84 -3.97 -15.20 5.51
CA PRO A 84 -3.81 -15.19 6.96
C PRO A 84 -4.08 -16.57 7.60
N THR A 85 -4.75 -17.48 6.89
CA THR A 85 -4.98 -18.86 7.34
C THR A 85 -3.88 -19.83 6.90
N ASN A 86 -3.02 -19.43 5.95
CA ASN A 86 -1.93 -20.26 5.41
C ASN A 86 -0.85 -19.39 4.75
N THR A 87 0.24 -19.11 5.45
CA THR A 87 1.36 -18.28 4.96
C THR A 87 2.09 -18.85 3.73
N ASN A 88 1.87 -20.12 3.38
CA ASN A 88 2.39 -20.68 2.13
C ASN A 88 1.55 -20.29 0.90
N ASN A 89 0.33 -19.79 1.09
CA ASN A 89 -0.53 -19.34 0.00
C ASN A 89 -0.39 -17.82 -0.21
N LEU A 90 0.28 -17.49 -1.31
CA LEU A 90 0.45 -16.12 -1.81
C LEU A 90 -0.34 -15.95 -3.10
N VAL A 91 -0.88 -14.77 -3.34
CA VAL A 91 -1.51 -14.41 -4.62
C VAL A 91 -0.98 -13.05 -5.04
N ALA A 92 -0.52 -12.95 -6.29
CA ALA A 92 -0.04 -11.72 -6.90
C ALA A 92 -0.91 -11.37 -8.11
N PHE A 93 -1.21 -10.08 -8.25
CA PHE A 93 -1.99 -9.50 -9.33
C PHE A 93 -1.20 -8.36 -10.00
N SER A 94 -1.57 -8.02 -11.23
CA SER A 94 -1.16 -6.78 -11.89
C SER A 94 -2.10 -6.44 -13.03
N ASN A 95 -1.96 -5.24 -13.57
CA ASN A 95 -2.45 -4.97 -14.92
C ASN A 95 -1.74 -5.91 -15.91
N ASN A 96 -2.47 -6.27 -16.98
CA ASN A 96 -1.95 -7.07 -18.08
C ASN A 96 -2.13 -6.34 -19.42
N PRO A 97 -1.29 -5.32 -19.70
CA PRO A 97 -1.18 -4.60 -20.97
C PRO A 97 -1.50 -5.46 -22.21
N GLY A 98 -2.20 -4.86 -23.17
CA GLY A 98 -2.67 -5.55 -24.38
C GLY A 98 -3.89 -6.46 -24.19
N THR A 99 -4.32 -6.72 -22.95
CA THR A 99 -5.47 -7.61 -22.68
C THR A 99 -6.52 -6.97 -21.79
N ALA A 100 -7.79 -7.32 -22.00
CA ALA A 100 -8.90 -6.92 -21.13
C ALA A 100 -9.02 -7.83 -19.90
N SER A 101 -7.94 -8.02 -19.13
CA SER A 101 -7.87 -8.96 -18.01
C SER A 101 -6.90 -8.48 -16.93
N ILE A 102 -7.09 -8.94 -15.69
CA ILE A 102 -6.09 -8.80 -14.62
C ILE A 102 -5.18 -10.03 -14.66
N PHE A 103 -3.85 -9.84 -14.63
CA PHE A 103 -2.91 -10.94 -14.48
C PHE A 103 -3.02 -11.52 -13.05
N ARG A 104 -2.87 -12.83 -12.90
CA ARG A 104 -2.84 -13.48 -11.59
C ARG A 104 -1.87 -14.66 -11.54
N ALA A 105 -0.92 -14.58 -10.61
CA ALA A 105 -0.14 -15.72 -10.14
C ALA A 105 -0.56 -16.12 -8.72
N TYR A 106 -0.57 -17.41 -8.40
CA TYR A 106 -0.68 -17.88 -7.02
C TYR A 106 0.36 -18.95 -6.69
N SER A 107 0.81 -18.95 -5.43
CA SER A 107 1.70 -19.95 -4.85
C SER A 107 0.97 -20.72 -3.75
N THR A 108 1.43 -21.94 -3.47
CA THR A 108 1.01 -22.77 -2.33
C THR A 108 2.19 -23.29 -1.50
N ASP A 109 3.40 -22.78 -1.77
CA ASP A 109 4.67 -23.17 -1.17
C ASP A 109 5.51 -21.98 -0.67
N GLY A 110 4.86 -20.84 -0.41
CA GLY A 110 5.48 -19.65 0.18
C GLY A 110 6.25 -18.78 -0.83
N GLY A 111 5.87 -18.86 -2.11
CA GLY A 111 6.47 -18.08 -3.20
C GLY A 111 7.59 -18.76 -3.96
N ALA A 112 7.87 -20.05 -3.68
CA ALA A 112 8.91 -20.80 -4.38
C ALA A 112 8.48 -21.23 -5.80
N ASN A 113 7.19 -21.55 -5.99
CA ASN A 113 6.60 -21.83 -7.30
C ASN A 113 5.27 -21.08 -7.48
N TRP A 114 4.98 -20.69 -8.72
CA TRP A 114 3.84 -19.85 -9.08
C TRP A 114 3.02 -20.44 -10.24
N THR A 115 1.72 -20.60 -10.03
CA THR A 115 0.74 -20.95 -11.07
C THR A 115 0.11 -19.69 -11.64
N ARG A 116 0.33 -19.46 -12.93
CA ARG A 116 0.02 -18.21 -13.64
C ARG A 116 -1.32 -18.31 -14.39
N GLY A 117 -1.89 -17.17 -14.76
CA GLY A 117 -3.12 -17.06 -15.53
C GLY A 117 -3.70 -15.65 -15.46
N THR A 118 -4.99 -15.51 -15.78
CA THR A 118 -5.73 -14.25 -15.63
C THR A 118 -7.01 -14.46 -14.83
N VAL A 119 -7.52 -13.36 -14.27
CA VAL A 119 -8.83 -13.25 -13.64
C VAL A 119 -9.56 -12.05 -14.24
N ALA A 120 -10.90 -12.00 -14.06
CA ALA A 120 -11.76 -11.05 -14.77
C ALA A 120 -11.50 -11.04 -16.29
N THR A 121 -11.23 -12.22 -16.85
CA THR A 121 -10.72 -12.42 -18.21
C THR A 121 -11.70 -11.90 -19.27
N GLY A 122 -11.23 -11.00 -20.12
CA GLY A 122 -12.03 -10.34 -21.16
C GLY A 122 -12.97 -9.23 -20.66
N VAL A 123 -13.01 -8.93 -19.35
CA VAL A 123 -13.96 -7.98 -18.75
C VAL A 123 -13.34 -6.89 -17.87
N ALA A 124 -12.08 -7.01 -17.45
CA ALA A 124 -11.34 -5.95 -16.75
C ALA A 124 -10.60 -5.02 -17.72
N CYS A 125 -10.23 -3.82 -17.27
CA CYS A 125 -9.09 -3.10 -17.83
C CYS A 125 -7.84 -3.30 -16.96
N CYS A 126 -7.98 -3.03 -15.66
CA CYS A 126 -6.92 -2.41 -14.87
C CYS A 126 -7.38 -2.13 -13.42
N ASP A 127 -6.51 -1.46 -12.65
CA ASP A 127 -6.73 -0.95 -11.30
C ASP A 127 -7.07 -2.07 -10.29
N GLY A 128 -6.24 -3.11 -10.28
CA GLY A 128 -6.40 -4.31 -9.44
C GLY A 128 -5.78 -4.19 -8.05
N GLN A 129 -6.59 -4.12 -6.99
CA GLN A 129 -6.14 -4.26 -5.59
C GLN A 129 -6.82 -5.44 -4.87
N ALA A 130 -6.15 -6.02 -3.88
CA ALA A 130 -6.66 -7.22 -3.20
C ALA A 130 -6.45 -7.21 -1.69
N ALA A 131 -7.32 -7.91 -0.96
CA ALA A 131 -7.24 -8.06 0.50
C ALA A 131 -7.78 -9.41 0.98
N TRP A 132 -7.12 -10.01 1.97
CA TRP A 132 -7.58 -11.22 2.66
C TRP A 132 -8.23 -10.89 4.00
N ASP A 133 -9.45 -11.36 4.23
CA ASP A 133 -10.02 -11.34 5.58
C ASP A 133 -9.52 -12.51 6.45
N THR A 134 -9.85 -12.46 7.74
CA THR A 134 -9.46 -13.48 8.72
C THR A 134 -10.21 -14.82 8.58
N PHE A 135 -11.22 -14.92 7.71
CA PHE A 135 -11.90 -16.17 7.39
C PHE A 135 -11.25 -16.92 6.23
N GLY A 136 -10.33 -16.29 5.48
CA GLY A 136 -9.76 -16.84 4.26
C GLY A 136 -10.58 -16.49 3.02
N ASN A 137 -11.29 -15.37 3.01
CA ASN A 137 -11.84 -14.77 1.80
C ASN A 137 -10.78 -13.85 1.15
N LEU A 138 -10.45 -14.08 -0.12
CA LEU A 138 -9.64 -13.18 -0.92
C LEU A 138 -10.55 -12.33 -1.81
N PHE A 139 -10.68 -11.05 -1.47
CA PHE A 139 -11.36 -10.08 -2.31
C PHE A 139 -10.37 -9.43 -3.27
N LEU A 140 -10.77 -9.25 -4.53
CA LEU A 140 -10.07 -8.47 -5.56
C LEU A 140 -11.06 -7.42 -6.11
N ILE A 141 -10.66 -6.16 -6.08
CA ILE A 141 -11.35 -5.04 -6.75
C ILE A 141 -10.68 -4.74 -8.09
N TYR A 142 -11.45 -4.31 -9.09
CA TYR A 142 -10.93 -3.90 -10.40
C TYR A 142 -11.89 -2.97 -11.17
N ILE A 143 -11.36 -2.22 -12.15
CA ILE A 143 -12.15 -1.45 -13.12
C ILE A 143 -12.48 -2.31 -14.35
N ASN A 144 -13.72 -2.26 -14.83
CA ASN A 144 -14.13 -3.00 -16.03
C ASN A 144 -13.49 -2.45 -17.34
N ASN A 145 -13.47 -3.26 -18.41
CA ASN A 145 -12.89 -2.88 -19.72
C ASN A 145 -13.56 -1.64 -20.37
N SER A 146 -14.77 -1.30 -19.94
CA SER A 146 -15.50 -0.09 -20.38
C SER A 146 -15.16 1.17 -19.56
N VAL A 147 -14.29 1.06 -18.56
CA VAL A 147 -13.85 2.13 -17.64
C VAL A 147 -15.04 2.88 -17.03
N ASN A 148 -16.05 2.13 -16.61
CA ASN A 148 -17.30 2.69 -16.09
C ASN A 148 -17.97 1.92 -14.93
N GLN A 149 -17.30 0.88 -14.41
CA GLN A 149 -17.75 0.13 -13.24
C GLN A 149 -16.57 -0.32 -12.37
N ILE A 150 -16.71 -0.14 -11.06
CA ILE A 150 -15.89 -0.82 -10.04
C ILE A 150 -16.56 -2.15 -9.71
N ASN A 151 -15.80 -3.25 -9.76
CA ASN A 151 -16.30 -4.59 -9.47
C ASN A 151 -15.42 -5.29 -8.43
N VAL A 152 -16.05 -6.06 -7.55
CA VAL A 152 -15.37 -6.91 -6.57
C VAL A 152 -15.70 -8.37 -6.87
N ILE A 153 -14.67 -9.21 -6.91
CA ILE A 153 -14.77 -10.67 -7.02
C ILE A 153 -14.10 -11.34 -5.81
N LEU A 154 -14.59 -12.52 -5.46
CA LEU A 154 -14.19 -13.27 -4.26
C LEU A 154 -13.61 -14.64 -4.65
N SER A 155 -12.44 -14.98 -4.11
CA SER A 155 -11.91 -16.34 -4.05
C SER A 155 -12.01 -16.90 -2.62
N THR A 156 -12.36 -18.18 -2.51
CA THR A 156 -12.39 -18.95 -1.26
C THR A 156 -11.48 -20.19 -1.31
N ASP A 157 -10.67 -20.31 -2.36
CA ASP A 157 -9.90 -21.51 -2.71
C ASP A 157 -8.39 -21.25 -2.89
N GLY A 158 -7.89 -20.13 -2.37
CA GLY A 158 -6.47 -19.77 -2.42
C GLY A 158 -6.06 -18.87 -3.58
N GLY A 159 -7.01 -18.20 -4.24
CA GLY A 159 -6.79 -17.44 -5.48
C GLY A 159 -6.85 -18.28 -6.75
N VAL A 160 -7.31 -19.53 -6.67
CA VAL A 160 -7.36 -20.44 -7.83
C VAL A 160 -8.53 -20.07 -8.73
N THR A 161 -9.73 -19.88 -8.16
CA THR A 161 -10.93 -19.43 -8.86
C THR A 161 -11.60 -18.26 -8.15
N PHE A 162 -12.41 -17.49 -8.88
CA PHE A 162 -13.10 -16.30 -8.39
C PHE A 162 -14.58 -16.33 -8.76
N SER A 163 -15.40 -15.71 -7.92
CA SER A 163 -16.84 -15.58 -8.10
C SER A 163 -17.22 -14.74 -9.32
N ALA A 164 -18.51 -14.74 -9.66
CA ALA A 164 -19.08 -13.66 -10.48
C ALA A 164 -18.88 -12.30 -9.79
N PRO A 165 -18.72 -11.20 -10.54
CA PRO A 165 -18.48 -9.86 -9.99
C PRO A 165 -19.72 -9.27 -9.32
N VAL A 166 -19.48 -8.58 -8.21
CA VAL A 166 -20.43 -7.67 -7.57
C VAL A 166 -20.00 -6.24 -7.87
N THR A 167 -20.84 -5.49 -8.58
CA THR A 167 -20.56 -4.08 -8.92
C THR A 167 -20.69 -3.20 -7.68
N ALA A 168 -19.60 -2.54 -7.28
CA ALA A 168 -19.55 -1.61 -6.16
C ALA A 168 -19.98 -0.19 -6.57
N GLY A 169 -19.57 0.26 -7.76
CA GLY A 169 -19.84 1.61 -8.27
C GLY A 169 -19.95 1.67 -9.79
N THR A 170 -20.58 2.72 -10.32
CA THR A 170 -20.79 2.92 -11.77
C THR A 170 -20.71 4.40 -12.15
N GLY A 171 -20.28 4.70 -13.38
CA GLY A 171 -20.16 6.07 -13.89
C GLY A 171 -18.71 6.37 -14.29
N SER A 172 -18.25 7.61 -14.17
CA SER A 172 -16.80 7.89 -14.20
C SER A 172 -16.18 7.49 -12.87
N VAL A 173 -15.39 6.41 -12.90
CA VAL A 173 -14.74 5.78 -11.76
C VAL A 173 -13.24 5.66 -12.03
N ASP A 174 -12.41 5.70 -10.99
CA ASP A 174 -10.94 5.58 -11.07
C ASP A 174 -10.35 5.23 -9.69
N GLN A 175 -9.16 4.66 -9.65
CA GLN A 175 -8.37 4.44 -8.41
C GLN A 175 -9.17 3.76 -7.27
N PRO A 176 -9.79 2.59 -7.52
CA PRO A 176 -10.42 1.80 -6.47
C PRO A 176 -9.41 1.21 -5.49
N SER A 177 -9.64 1.41 -4.19
CA SER A 177 -8.93 0.68 -3.14
C SER A 177 -9.85 -0.25 -2.35
N ILE A 178 -9.26 -1.27 -1.71
CA ILE A 178 -10.01 -2.26 -0.91
C ILE A 178 -9.30 -2.58 0.41
N ALA A 179 -10.07 -2.58 1.50
CA ALA A 179 -9.60 -2.99 2.81
C ALA A 179 -10.59 -3.95 3.47
N VAL A 180 -10.05 -4.78 4.37
CA VAL A 180 -10.80 -5.74 5.16
C VAL A 180 -10.36 -5.66 6.60
N GLY A 181 -11.29 -5.82 7.52
CA GLY A 181 -11.01 -5.79 8.94
C GLY A 181 -12.26 -6.01 9.76
N ASN A 182 -12.09 -6.59 10.95
CA ASN A 182 -13.12 -6.58 11.99
C ASN A 182 -14.53 -7.05 11.55
N GLY A 183 -14.60 -8.01 10.62
CA GLY A 183 -15.85 -8.56 10.09
C GLY A 183 -16.51 -7.72 8.99
N SER A 184 -15.74 -6.90 8.26
CA SER A 184 -16.21 -6.17 7.09
C SER A 184 -15.18 -6.12 5.95
N VAL A 185 -15.67 -5.86 4.75
CA VAL A 185 -14.91 -5.44 3.56
C VAL A 185 -15.39 -4.06 3.15
N TRP A 186 -14.46 -3.16 2.86
CA TRP A 186 -14.72 -1.78 2.45
C TRP A 186 -13.96 -1.44 1.18
N VAL A 187 -14.59 -0.60 0.37
CA VAL A 187 -14.04 -0.12 -0.89
C VAL A 187 -14.32 1.37 -1.03
N ASP A 188 -13.34 2.11 -1.53
CA ASP A 188 -13.48 3.49 -1.97
C ASP A 188 -12.94 3.65 -3.40
N TRP A 189 -13.30 4.75 -4.05
CA TRP A 189 -12.82 5.11 -5.39
C TRP A 189 -13.06 6.60 -5.66
N ASN A 190 -12.38 7.14 -6.66
CA ASN A 190 -12.74 8.44 -7.21
C ASN A 190 -14.01 8.32 -8.07
N GLN A 191 -15.07 9.01 -7.67
CA GLN A 191 -16.30 9.14 -8.43
C GLN A 191 -16.42 10.55 -9.00
N SER A 192 -16.06 10.72 -10.28
CA SER A 192 -16.21 11.99 -11.00
C SER A 192 -15.48 13.18 -10.34
N GLY A 193 -14.27 12.94 -9.82
CA GLY A 193 -13.46 13.96 -9.15
C GLY A 193 -13.74 14.11 -7.64
N SER A 194 -14.43 13.16 -7.00
CA SER A 194 -14.63 13.15 -5.55
C SER A 194 -14.66 11.74 -4.97
N MET A 195 -14.07 11.55 -3.78
CA MET A 195 -14.01 10.24 -3.14
C MET A 195 -15.37 9.81 -2.59
N VAL A 196 -15.66 8.53 -2.78
CA VAL A 196 -16.86 7.85 -2.27
C VAL A 196 -16.47 6.47 -1.75
N ALA A 197 -17.22 5.92 -0.80
CA ALA A 197 -16.94 4.61 -0.24
C ALA A 197 -18.20 3.82 0.12
N ARG A 198 -18.07 2.50 0.25
CA ARG A 198 -19.11 1.60 0.78
C ARG A 198 -18.51 0.32 1.33
N GLY A 199 -19.23 -0.34 2.23
CA GLY A 199 -18.78 -1.55 2.90
C GLY A 199 -19.86 -2.61 3.03
N ALA A 200 -19.43 -3.85 3.22
CA ALA A 200 -20.29 -5.02 3.42
C ALA A 200 -19.83 -5.81 4.65
N PRO A 201 -20.76 -6.42 5.42
CA PRO A 201 -20.39 -7.33 6.50
C PRO A 201 -19.85 -8.65 5.92
N VAL A 202 -18.84 -9.23 6.57
CA VAL A 202 -18.32 -10.56 6.27
C VAL A 202 -18.40 -11.42 7.52
N THR A 203 -19.05 -12.58 7.43
CA THR A 203 -19.44 -13.40 8.59
C THR A 203 -18.94 -14.84 8.51
N GLY A 204 -18.21 -15.19 7.44
CA GLY A 204 -17.54 -16.48 7.28
C GLY A 204 -16.92 -16.64 5.90
N LEU A 205 -16.21 -17.76 5.68
CA LEU A 205 -15.66 -18.13 4.39
C LEU A 205 -16.80 -18.29 3.36
N GLY A 206 -16.74 -17.52 2.27
CA GLY A 206 -17.78 -17.44 1.24
C GLY A 206 -19.05 -16.67 1.66
N VAL A 207 -19.12 -16.12 2.88
CA VAL A 207 -20.34 -15.50 3.43
C VAL A 207 -20.11 -14.02 3.72
N TRP A 208 -20.52 -13.19 2.78
CA TRP A 208 -20.55 -11.73 2.91
C TRP A 208 -21.91 -11.16 2.48
N GLY A 209 -22.27 -10.03 3.04
CA GLY A 209 -23.54 -9.34 2.77
C GLY A 209 -23.50 -8.45 1.53
N PRO A 210 -24.63 -7.85 1.14
CA PRO A 210 -24.62 -6.77 0.17
C PRO A 210 -23.87 -5.55 0.74
N PHE A 211 -23.22 -4.79 -0.14
CA PHE A 211 -22.71 -3.47 0.22
C PHE A 211 -23.83 -2.54 0.72
N ASN A 212 -23.56 -1.76 1.76
CA ASN A 212 -24.39 -0.64 2.21
C ASN A 212 -24.55 0.43 1.10
N ALA A 213 -25.38 1.44 1.33
CA ALA A 213 -25.53 2.54 0.38
C ALA A 213 -24.18 3.25 0.15
N GLN A 214 -23.90 3.65 -1.09
CA GLN A 214 -22.71 4.42 -1.42
C GLN A 214 -22.70 5.73 -0.62
N GLN A 215 -21.65 5.92 0.17
CA GLN A 215 -21.43 7.11 0.96
C GLN A 215 -20.62 8.13 0.15
N ALA A 216 -21.06 9.39 0.16
CA ALA A 216 -20.26 10.51 -0.33
C ALA A 216 -19.37 11.03 0.82
N ILE A 217 -18.07 11.13 0.59
CA ILE A 217 -17.13 11.54 1.64
C ILE A 217 -17.13 13.08 1.75
N PRO A 218 -17.39 13.67 2.94
CA PRO A 218 -17.54 15.13 3.07
C PRO A 218 -16.31 15.93 2.64
N SER A 219 -16.51 16.85 1.69
CA SER A 219 -15.48 17.74 1.14
C SER A 219 -14.30 17.03 0.45
N ALA A 220 -14.48 15.80 0.00
CA ALA A 220 -13.42 14.98 -0.60
C ALA A 220 -13.28 15.13 -2.13
N ALA A 221 -13.19 16.37 -2.63
CA ALA A 221 -12.78 16.61 -4.01
C ALA A 221 -11.26 16.35 -4.14
N GLY A 222 -10.90 15.18 -4.64
CA GLY A 222 -9.55 14.63 -4.62
C GLY A 222 -9.48 13.23 -5.22
N SER A 223 -8.27 12.68 -5.29
CA SER A 223 -7.93 11.33 -5.82
C SER A 223 -6.59 10.89 -5.22
N PHE A 224 -6.15 9.67 -5.55
CA PHE A 224 -4.90 9.00 -5.12
C PHE A 224 -4.72 8.90 -3.60
N GLY A 225 -4.73 7.67 -3.10
CA GLY A 225 -4.76 7.35 -1.68
C GLY A 225 -5.37 5.98 -1.44
N GLY A 226 -5.83 5.70 -0.22
CA GLY A 226 -6.38 4.39 0.10
C GLY A 226 -7.29 4.36 1.31
N ILE A 227 -7.64 3.14 1.68
CA ILE A 227 -8.63 2.83 2.72
C ILE A 227 -8.07 1.85 3.74
N ALA A 228 -8.43 2.02 5.01
CA ALA A 228 -8.11 1.06 6.06
C ALA A 228 -9.27 0.88 7.05
N VAL A 229 -9.43 -0.35 7.54
CA VAL A 229 -10.45 -0.72 8.55
C VAL A 229 -9.76 -0.95 9.90
N GLY A 230 -10.09 -0.09 10.87
CA GLY A 230 -9.59 -0.16 12.23
C GLY A 230 -10.48 -0.95 13.20
N PRO A 231 -10.07 -1.05 14.47
CA PRO A 231 -10.84 -1.76 15.49
C PRO A 231 -12.13 -1.01 15.87
N GLY A 232 -13.21 -1.71 16.21
CA GLY A 232 -14.45 -1.07 16.67
C GLY A 232 -15.67 -2.00 16.72
N PRO A 233 -16.86 -1.49 17.07
CA PRO A 233 -18.13 -2.15 16.75
C PRO A 233 -18.44 -2.02 15.24
N GLY A 234 -19.57 -2.57 14.79
CA GLY A 234 -20.15 -2.21 13.49
C GLY A 234 -19.34 -2.59 12.25
N GLY A 235 -18.44 -3.58 12.33
CA GLY A 235 -17.53 -3.92 11.23
C GLY A 235 -16.19 -3.18 11.26
N GLY A 236 -15.99 -2.28 12.22
CA GLY A 236 -14.75 -1.50 12.40
C GLY A 236 -14.90 -0.06 11.93
N LYS A 237 -14.07 0.83 12.48
CA LYS A 237 -13.94 2.21 11.98
C LYS A 237 -13.23 2.19 10.63
N VAL A 238 -13.51 3.15 9.77
CA VAL A 238 -12.93 3.20 8.42
C VAL A 238 -12.29 4.55 8.20
N ILE A 239 -11.07 4.58 7.66
CA ILE A 239 -10.41 5.80 7.20
C ILE A 239 -10.20 5.72 5.69
N VAL A 240 -10.46 6.84 5.00
CA VAL A 240 -10.10 7.05 3.59
C VAL A 240 -9.15 8.24 3.52
N THR A 241 -8.05 8.06 2.80
CA THR A 241 -7.03 9.07 2.50
C THR A 241 -7.08 9.44 1.02
N TYR A 242 -6.76 10.69 0.70
CA TYR A 242 -6.68 11.18 -0.68
C TYR A 242 -5.89 12.48 -0.76
N GLN A 243 -5.35 12.81 -1.92
CA GLN A 243 -4.76 14.13 -2.19
C GLN A 243 -5.66 15.06 -3.00
N SER A 244 -5.40 16.36 -2.88
CA SER A 244 -6.02 17.41 -3.69
C SER A 244 -5.06 18.61 -3.84
N PRO A 245 -4.93 19.24 -5.02
CA PRO A 245 -5.64 18.92 -6.27
C PRO A 245 -5.20 17.57 -6.88
N THR A 246 -6.01 17.06 -7.81
CA THR A 246 -5.75 15.80 -8.52
C THR A 246 -4.84 15.95 -9.73
N GLY A 247 -4.41 17.17 -10.06
CA GLY A 247 -3.76 17.51 -11.32
C GLY A 247 -2.55 18.42 -11.12
N GLY A 248 -1.59 18.32 -12.03
CA GLY A 248 -0.33 19.08 -12.00
C GLY A 248 0.77 18.42 -11.15
N GLN A 249 2.00 18.91 -11.35
CA GLN A 249 3.21 18.38 -10.71
C GLN A 249 3.36 18.80 -9.25
N GLY A 250 2.80 19.93 -8.83
CA GLY A 250 2.87 20.38 -7.44
C GLY A 250 2.36 21.80 -7.19
N PRO A 251 2.16 22.20 -5.92
CA PRO A 251 2.07 21.36 -4.74
C PRO A 251 0.65 20.81 -4.51
N ALA A 252 0.52 19.80 -3.63
CA ALA A 252 -0.76 19.25 -3.21
C ALA A 252 -0.92 19.16 -1.68
N THR A 253 -2.04 18.60 -1.24
CA THR A 253 -2.36 18.39 0.17
C THR A 253 -3.07 17.05 0.35
N ILE A 254 -2.58 16.25 1.28
CA ILE A 254 -3.13 14.96 1.69
C ILE A 254 -4.16 15.21 2.79
N TYR A 255 -5.33 14.61 2.62
CA TYR A 255 -6.47 14.69 3.52
C TYR A 255 -6.91 13.30 3.98
N ALA A 256 -7.67 13.27 5.06
CA ALA A 256 -8.35 12.07 5.53
C ALA A 256 -9.77 12.37 6.01
N ASN A 257 -10.66 11.39 5.87
CA ASN A 257 -11.98 11.37 6.49
C ASN A 257 -12.18 10.01 7.18
N VAL A 258 -12.87 10.00 8.32
CA VAL A 258 -13.12 8.78 9.12
C VAL A 258 -14.61 8.53 9.29
N ASP A 259 -15.05 7.33 8.95
CA ASP A 259 -16.32 6.75 9.38
C ASP A 259 -16.10 6.07 10.76
N ALA A 260 -16.73 6.63 11.78
CA ALA A 260 -16.52 6.23 13.18
C ALA A 260 -17.44 5.09 13.64
N ASP A 261 -18.47 4.72 12.86
CA ASP A 261 -19.36 3.59 13.17
C ASP A 261 -19.43 2.52 12.06
N GLY A 262 -18.75 2.73 10.93
CA GLY A 262 -18.48 1.73 9.90
C GLY A 262 -19.74 1.31 9.17
N LEU A 263 -20.16 0.05 9.35
CA LEU A 263 -21.43 -0.45 8.78
C LEU A 263 -22.65 0.08 9.55
N GLY A 264 -22.44 1.00 10.50
CA GLY A 264 -23.48 1.78 11.14
C GLY A 264 -24.13 2.81 10.21
N GLY A 265 -24.68 3.86 10.81
CA GLY A 265 -25.52 4.85 10.12
C GLY A 265 -24.98 6.28 10.18
N GLY A 266 -23.85 6.52 10.84
CA GLY A 266 -23.22 7.83 10.95
C GLY A 266 -22.48 8.24 9.67
N GLY A 267 -21.71 7.32 9.11
CA GLY A 267 -20.95 7.56 7.89
C GLY A 267 -19.69 8.40 8.08
N PHE A 268 -19.00 8.73 6.98
CA PHE A 268 -17.78 9.53 7.02
C PHE A 268 -17.99 10.94 7.63
N GLY A 269 -17.14 11.27 8.60
CA GLY A 269 -17.07 12.57 9.25
C GLY A 269 -16.38 13.65 8.40
N ALA A 270 -16.09 14.79 9.05
CA ALA A 270 -15.45 15.93 8.40
C ALA A 270 -14.00 15.65 7.96
N ARG A 271 -13.57 16.35 6.91
CA ARG A 271 -12.21 16.27 6.36
C ARG A 271 -11.17 16.85 7.31
N VAL A 272 -10.08 16.12 7.51
CA VAL A 272 -8.87 16.53 8.24
C VAL A 272 -7.71 16.68 7.25
N THR A 273 -6.85 17.68 7.44
CA THR A 273 -5.59 17.82 6.70
C THR A 273 -4.50 16.98 7.38
N VAL A 274 -3.81 16.11 6.63
CA VAL A 274 -2.72 15.27 7.15
C VAL A 274 -1.35 15.89 6.87
N SER A 275 -1.09 16.27 5.62
CA SER A 275 0.17 16.90 5.21
C SER A 275 -0.04 17.79 3.98
N ALA A 276 0.74 18.87 3.87
CA ALA A 276 1.10 19.38 2.55
C ALA A 276 2.16 18.45 1.92
N THR A 277 2.26 18.47 0.61
CA THR A 277 3.33 17.82 -0.16
C THR A 277 3.60 18.68 -1.39
N ASN A 278 4.85 18.75 -1.86
CA ASN A 278 5.16 19.36 -3.14
C ASN A 278 4.85 18.41 -4.30
N VAL A 279 4.79 17.09 -4.06
CA VAL A 279 4.39 16.09 -5.07
C VAL A 279 2.89 16.24 -5.38
N GLY A 280 2.59 16.55 -6.64
CA GLY A 280 1.25 16.79 -7.15
C GLY A 280 0.51 15.50 -7.53
N GLY A 281 -0.51 15.63 -8.38
CA GLY A 281 -1.25 14.48 -8.92
C GLY A 281 -0.59 13.84 -10.13
N PHE A 282 0.29 14.57 -10.81
CA PHE A 282 1.06 14.11 -11.96
C PHE A 282 2.43 14.78 -11.93
N ASP A 283 3.32 14.30 -11.06
CA ASP A 283 4.67 14.83 -10.85
C ASP A 283 5.73 13.99 -11.59
N PHE A 284 6.52 14.60 -12.47
CA PHE A 284 7.34 13.88 -13.45
C PHE A 284 8.80 13.72 -13.00
N ILE A 285 9.12 12.57 -12.40
CA ILE A 285 10.51 12.17 -12.09
C ILE A 285 11.18 11.45 -13.29
N PRO A 286 12.53 11.41 -13.39
CA PRO A 286 13.18 10.83 -14.57
C PRO A 286 12.93 9.32 -14.73
N ALA A 287 12.87 8.57 -13.61
CA ALA A 287 12.56 7.14 -13.60
C ALA A 287 11.10 6.78 -13.96
N GLN A 288 10.21 7.76 -14.03
CA GLN A 288 8.79 7.60 -14.35
C GLN A 288 8.30 8.79 -15.22
N SER A 289 9.06 9.07 -16.29
CA SER A 289 8.97 10.29 -17.08
C SER A 289 7.84 10.34 -18.11
N GLU A 290 7.14 9.23 -18.36
CA GLU A 290 5.91 9.22 -19.18
C GLU A 290 4.64 9.18 -18.31
N ARG A 291 4.66 8.40 -17.22
CA ARG A 291 3.49 8.19 -16.35
C ARG A 291 3.32 9.23 -15.26
N SER A 292 4.40 9.81 -14.75
CA SER A 292 4.47 10.62 -13.52
C SER A 292 4.10 9.85 -12.24
N ILE A 293 4.45 10.40 -11.07
CA ILE A 293 4.06 9.91 -9.75
C ILE A 293 2.92 10.77 -9.18
N ASP A 294 2.39 10.34 -8.04
CA ASP A 294 1.72 11.23 -7.10
C ASP A 294 2.22 10.92 -5.68
N ALA A 295 1.63 11.51 -4.64
CA ALA A 295 2.10 11.31 -3.28
C ALA A 295 1.82 9.89 -2.75
N GLU A 296 0.99 9.10 -3.43
CA GLU A 296 0.64 7.70 -3.16
C GLU A 296 0.35 7.46 -1.67
N ALA A 297 -0.71 8.14 -1.19
CA ALA A 297 -1.03 8.33 0.22
C ALA A 297 -1.65 7.07 0.87
N GLY A 298 -0.90 5.97 0.91
CA GLY A 298 -1.31 4.68 1.48
C GLY A 298 -1.49 4.72 3.01
N VAL A 299 -2.45 3.93 3.52
CA VAL A 299 -2.84 3.96 4.94
C VAL A 299 -3.10 2.56 5.51
N VAL A 300 -2.70 2.34 6.76
CA VAL A 300 -3.07 1.14 7.57
C VAL A 300 -3.50 1.54 8.98
N TRP A 301 -4.41 0.76 9.57
CA TRP A 301 -4.94 0.98 10.92
C TRP A 301 -4.69 -0.25 11.80
N ASP A 302 -3.95 -0.08 12.89
CA ASP A 302 -3.65 -1.15 13.84
C ASP A 302 -4.90 -1.59 14.61
N ALA A 303 -5.30 -2.85 14.36
CA ALA A 303 -6.36 -3.56 15.07
C ALA A 303 -5.83 -4.83 15.79
N THR A 304 -4.52 -4.90 16.08
CA THR A 304 -3.84 -6.10 16.60
C THR A 304 -4.12 -6.39 18.08
N GLY A 305 -4.66 -5.43 18.83
CA GLY A 305 -4.69 -5.48 20.29
C GLY A 305 -3.33 -5.27 20.98
N GLY A 306 -2.26 -5.03 20.21
CA GLY A 306 -0.90 -4.78 20.69
C GLY A 306 -0.66 -3.37 21.26
N PRO A 307 0.60 -3.02 21.57
CA PRO A 307 0.96 -1.73 22.19
C PRO A 307 0.58 -0.49 21.36
N PHE A 308 0.43 -0.65 20.04
CA PHE A 308 0.05 0.41 19.11
C PHE A 308 -1.39 0.26 18.59
N ASN A 309 -2.20 -0.64 19.17
CA ASN A 309 -3.59 -0.83 18.78
C ASN A 309 -4.35 0.50 18.74
N ASN A 310 -5.14 0.68 17.68
CA ASN A 310 -5.84 1.89 17.27
C ASN A 310 -4.94 3.01 16.68
N ARG A 311 -3.63 2.79 16.49
CA ARG A 311 -2.78 3.72 15.73
C ARG A 311 -3.06 3.60 14.23
N ILE A 312 -3.15 4.74 13.56
CA ILE A 312 -3.15 4.84 12.10
C ILE A 312 -1.74 5.21 11.64
N TYR A 313 -1.31 4.66 10.52
CA TYR A 313 -0.06 4.98 9.84
C TYR A 313 -0.40 5.37 8.40
N LEU A 314 0.10 6.52 7.95
CA LEU A 314 -0.01 7.00 6.57
C LEU A 314 1.39 7.16 6.02
N VAL A 315 1.67 6.55 4.86
CA VAL A 315 2.87 6.77 4.05
C VAL A 315 2.56 7.73 2.90
N TYR A 316 3.54 8.53 2.49
CA TYR A 316 3.43 9.38 1.30
C TYR A 316 4.80 9.78 0.75
N THR A 317 4.81 10.19 -0.52
CA THR A 317 5.93 10.83 -1.21
C THR A 317 5.82 12.36 -1.11
N ASP A 318 6.94 13.05 -0.91
CA ASP A 318 7.06 14.51 -0.90
C ASP A 318 8.45 14.92 -1.42
N GLU A 319 8.64 16.14 -1.91
CA GLU A 319 9.95 16.66 -2.30
C GLU A 319 10.25 17.95 -1.54
N THR A 320 11.50 18.14 -1.09
CA THR A 320 11.82 19.29 -0.22
C THR A 320 11.85 20.63 -0.98
N VAL A 321 12.05 20.59 -2.30
CA VAL A 321 12.03 21.75 -3.20
C VAL A 321 11.24 21.35 -4.44
N ASN A 322 10.12 22.03 -4.70
CA ASN A 322 9.23 21.73 -5.82
C ASN A 322 9.98 21.67 -7.17
N GLU A 323 9.73 20.65 -7.99
CA GLU A 323 10.37 20.33 -9.27
C GLU A 323 11.88 19.97 -9.18
N ASN A 324 12.40 19.51 -8.04
CA ASN A 324 13.82 19.16 -7.95
C ASN A 324 14.12 17.68 -8.25
N ASN A 325 13.10 16.80 -8.29
CA ASN A 325 13.21 15.35 -8.48
C ASN A 325 13.91 14.61 -7.32
N ASP A 326 14.05 15.26 -6.15
CA ASP A 326 14.60 14.72 -4.91
C ASP A 326 13.42 14.32 -4.01
N THR A 327 12.78 13.20 -4.36
CA THR A 327 11.51 12.75 -3.80
C THR A 327 11.73 11.74 -2.68
N GLU A 328 11.04 11.95 -1.57
CA GLU A 328 11.37 11.42 -0.25
C GLU A 328 10.14 10.68 0.32
N ILE A 329 10.36 9.52 0.98
CA ILE A 329 9.26 8.76 1.58
C ILE A 329 9.10 9.13 3.05
N TYR A 330 7.91 9.56 3.42
CA TYR A 330 7.55 9.95 4.78
C TYR A 330 6.41 9.12 5.35
N VAL A 331 6.45 8.88 6.67
CA VAL A 331 5.32 8.37 7.43
C VAL A 331 4.86 9.37 8.49
N ARG A 332 3.55 9.45 8.67
CA ARG A 332 2.87 10.11 9.80
C ARG A 332 1.96 9.12 10.52
N THR A 333 1.70 9.38 11.78
CA THR A 333 0.81 8.54 12.60
C THR A 333 -0.28 9.37 13.28
N SER A 334 -1.44 8.74 13.53
CA SER A 334 -2.51 9.28 14.38
C SER A 334 -2.82 8.28 15.50
N THR A 335 -3.16 8.79 16.68
CA THR A 335 -3.56 8.01 17.86
C THR A 335 -4.95 8.37 18.39
N ASP A 336 -5.69 9.19 17.64
CA ASP A 336 -6.96 9.81 18.01
C ASP A 336 -7.99 9.73 16.86
N ASP A 337 -8.04 8.57 16.19
CA ASP A 337 -8.98 8.26 15.10
C ASP A 337 -8.88 9.24 13.92
N GLY A 338 -7.65 9.60 13.55
CA GLY A 338 -7.36 10.46 12.40
C GLY A 338 -7.58 11.96 12.63
N ALA A 339 -7.96 12.37 13.85
CA ALA A 339 -8.26 13.76 14.18
C ALA A 339 -7.01 14.64 14.23
N THR A 340 -5.88 14.12 14.72
CA THR A 340 -4.57 14.79 14.66
C THR A 340 -3.47 13.81 14.21
N TRP A 341 -2.39 14.38 13.69
CA TRP A 341 -1.30 13.63 13.06
C TRP A 341 0.06 14.09 13.60
N SER A 342 1.00 13.16 13.69
CA SER A 342 2.37 13.42 14.11
C SER A 342 3.12 14.34 13.13
N ALA A 343 4.29 14.83 13.56
CA ALA A 343 5.31 15.25 12.61
C ALA A 343 5.66 14.10 11.64
N PHE A 344 6.15 14.43 10.45
CA PHE A 344 6.63 13.45 9.50
C PHE A 344 7.94 12.80 9.96
N VAL A 345 8.12 11.53 9.60
CA VAL A 345 9.35 10.76 9.82
C VAL A 345 9.80 10.22 8.46
N ARG A 346 11.03 10.57 8.03
CA ARG A 346 11.63 10.05 6.79
C ARG A 346 11.86 8.54 6.95
N VAL A 347 11.51 7.78 5.92
CA VAL A 347 11.58 6.30 5.88
C VAL A 347 12.86 5.84 5.21
N ASN A 348 13.25 6.53 4.13
CA ASN A 348 14.46 6.23 3.38
C ASN A 348 15.72 6.79 4.06
N ASP A 349 16.82 6.03 4.01
CA ASP A 349 18.03 6.23 4.80
C ASP A 349 19.29 6.54 3.98
N ASP A 350 19.13 6.81 2.69
CA ASP A 350 20.16 7.39 1.83
C ASP A 350 20.65 8.75 2.35
N PRO A 351 21.90 9.16 2.05
CA PRO A 351 22.40 10.49 2.41
C PRO A 351 21.63 11.60 1.68
N LEU A 352 21.33 12.70 2.39
CA LEU A 352 20.77 13.90 1.77
C LEU A 352 21.71 14.44 0.68
N GLY A 353 21.29 14.32 -0.58
CA GLY A 353 22.10 14.65 -1.75
C GLY A 353 23.09 13.53 -2.13
N PRO A 354 23.34 13.25 -3.43
CA PRO A 354 22.81 13.95 -4.61
C PRO A 354 21.30 13.74 -4.81
N ILE A 355 20.71 14.48 -5.76
CA ILE A 355 19.27 14.40 -6.10
C ILE A 355 18.90 12.97 -6.49
N ARG A 356 17.92 12.38 -5.79
CA ARG A 356 17.43 11.02 -6.01
C ARG A 356 15.93 10.91 -5.79
N SER A 357 15.25 10.12 -6.62
CA SER A 357 13.82 9.87 -6.48
C SER A 357 13.55 8.56 -5.73
N GLN A 358 12.79 8.64 -4.65
CA GLN A 358 12.05 7.52 -4.06
C GLN A 358 10.56 7.68 -4.36
N PHE A 359 9.89 6.60 -4.78
CA PHE A 359 8.53 6.67 -5.33
C PHE A 359 7.76 5.34 -5.21
N LEU A 360 6.44 5.43 -5.44
CA LEU A 360 5.47 4.33 -5.26
C LEU A 360 5.59 3.60 -3.91
N PRO A 361 5.60 4.33 -2.76
CA PRO A 361 5.62 3.69 -1.47
C PRO A 361 4.33 2.93 -1.19
N TYR A 362 4.43 1.80 -0.50
CA TYR A 362 3.26 1.13 0.06
C TYR A 362 3.54 0.67 1.49
N ILE A 363 2.57 0.86 2.37
CA ILE A 363 2.67 0.58 3.80
C ILE A 363 1.82 -0.64 4.17
N ALA A 364 2.44 -1.60 4.85
CA ALA A 364 1.79 -2.83 5.31
C ALA A 364 1.99 -2.99 6.82
N LEU A 365 0.94 -3.43 7.51
CA LEU A 365 0.99 -3.80 8.93
C LEU A 365 0.99 -5.33 9.06
N ASP A 366 1.93 -5.89 9.81
CA ASP A 366 1.87 -7.31 10.20
C ASP A 366 0.92 -7.46 11.41
N PRO A 367 -0.28 -8.06 11.23
CA PRO A 367 -1.26 -8.16 12.31
C PRO A 367 -0.84 -9.13 13.42
N THR A 368 0.22 -9.93 13.21
CA THR A 368 0.72 -10.90 14.20
C THR A 368 1.79 -10.32 15.13
N THR A 369 2.44 -9.23 14.75
CA THR A 369 3.55 -8.61 15.51
C THR A 369 3.32 -7.14 15.87
N GLY A 370 2.41 -6.45 15.16
CA GLY A 370 2.28 -5.00 15.25
C GLY A 370 3.42 -4.24 14.58
N THR A 371 4.31 -4.92 13.84
CA THR A 371 5.35 -4.30 13.03
C THR A 371 4.73 -3.66 11.80
N VAL A 372 5.05 -2.39 11.54
CA VAL A 372 4.69 -1.72 10.29
C VAL A 372 5.90 -1.73 9.35
N ALA A 373 5.66 -1.93 8.06
CA ALA A 373 6.71 -2.06 7.05
C ALA A 373 6.34 -1.25 5.80
N VAL A 374 7.35 -0.75 5.10
CA VAL A 374 7.21 0.06 3.88
C VAL A 374 8.20 -0.43 2.84
N GLY A 375 7.74 -0.62 1.61
CA GLY A 375 8.58 -0.85 0.43
C GLY A 375 8.29 0.18 -0.66
N PHE A 376 9.29 0.50 -1.47
CA PHE A 376 9.27 1.60 -2.44
C PHE A 376 10.34 1.39 -3.53
N HIS A 377 10.15 2.03 -4.68
CA HIS A 377 11.21 2.17 -5.69
C HIS A 377 12.18 3.28 -5.29
N ASP A 378 13.46 3.10 -5.63
CA ASP A 378 14.53 3.99 -5.20
C ASP A 378 15.66 4.06 -6.24
N CYS A 379 15.97 5.28 -6.69
CA CYS A 379 17.05 5.54 -7.64
C CYS A 379 18.42 5.79 -6.97
N ARG A 380 18.57 5.67 -5.64
CA ARG A 380 19.75 6.14 -4.86
C ARG A 380 21.11 5.77 -5.46
N ASN A 381 21.24 4.55 -5.98
CA ASN A 381 22.49 4.01 -6.50
C ASN A 381 22.74 4.35 -7.98
N ASP A 382 21.76 4.92 -8.69
CA ASP A 382 21.93 5.38 -10.05
C ASP A 382 22.60 6.76 -10.09
N ASP A 383 23.93 6.73 -10.23
CA ASP A 383 24.79 7.90 -10.39
C ASP A 383 25.12 8.25 -11.85
N GLY A 384 24.43 7.65 -12.82
CA GLY A 384 24.76 7.80 -14.24
C GLY A 384 26.10 7.16 -14.62
N VAL A 385 26.61 6.26 -13.78
CA VAL A 385 27.77 5.39 -14.07
C VAL A 385 27.47 3.94 -13.70
N SER A 386 26.74 3.73 -12.60
CA SER A 386 26.38 2.42 -12.07
C SER A 386 25.09 1.83 -12.68
N GLY A 387 24.24 2.70 -13.24
CA GLY A 387 22.99 2.37 -13.91
C GLY A 387 23.16 1.74 -15.31
N THR A 388 22.10 1.76 -16.10
CA THR A 388 21.91 1.05 -17.36
C THR A 388 22.41 1.83 -18.58
N ASN A 389 22.33 3.17 -18.55
CA ASN A 389 22.41 3.99 -19.77
C ASN A 389 23.31 5.25 -19.65
N ASN A 390 23.92 5.50 -18.49
CA ASN A 390 24.72 6.70 -18.11
C ASN A 390 23.92 8.01 -17.91
N ILE A 391 22.61 7.93 -17.73
CA ILE A 391 21.76 9.00 -17.18
C ILE A 391 21.61 8.70 -15.68
N PRO A 392 21.66 9.71 -14.79
CA PRO A 392 21.37 9.50 -13.38
C PRO A 392 19.89 9.73 -13.06
N ASN A 393 19.41 9.01 -12.07
CA ASN A 393 18.07 9.09 -11.48
C ASN A 393 16.92 8.59 -12.39
N ASP A 394 17.21 7.82 -13.45
CA ASP A 394 16.19 7.18 -14.30
C ASP A 394 16.13 5.64 -14.16
N ASP A 395 17.13 5.03 -13.53
CA ASP A 395 17.08 3.63 -13.12
C ASP A 395 16.62 3.45 -11.66
N ALA A 396 15.76 2.46 -11.43
CA ALA A 396 15.23 2.15 -10.10
C ALA A 396 15.70 0.77 -9.60
N GLU A 397 16.02 0.71 -8.31
CA GLU A 397 16.06 -0.51 -7.51
C GLU A 397 14.80 -0.56 -6.60
N TYR A 398 14.50 -1.72 -6.01
CA TYR A 398 13.39 -1.85 -5.04
C TYR A 398 13.92 -2.05 -3.62
N TYR A 399 13.39 -1.32 -2.65
CA TYR A 399 13.82 -1.34 -1.24
C TYR A 399 12.67 -1.63 -0.29
N GLY A 400 13.01 -2.10 0.92
CA GLY A 400 12.06 -2.26 2.02
C GLY A 400 12.70 -1.96 3.39
N THR A 401 11.87 -1.48 4.30
CA THR A 401 12.21 -1.26 5.72
C THR A 401 10.99 -1.48 6.63
N TYR A 402 11.18 -1.40 7.94
CA TYR A 402 10.16 -1.60 8.96
C TYR A 402 10.41 -0.79 10.23
N SER A 403 9.36 -0.63 11.01
CA SER A 403 9.38 -0.01 12.34
C SER A 403 8.68 -0.92 13.36
N THR A 404 9.36 -1.16 14.48
CA THR A 404 8.84 -1.91 15.64
C THR A 404 8.48 -1.01 16.83
N ASP A 405 8.63 0.32 16.70
CA ASP A 405 8.37 1.30 17.75
C ASP A 405 7.15 2.20 17.46
N GLY A 406 6.32 1.77 16.52
CA GLY A 406 5.09 2.46 16.13
C GLY A 406 5.33 3.61 15.15
N GLY A 407 6.35 3.52 14.29
CA GLY A 407 6.65 4.50 13.25
C GLY A 407 7.46 5.69 13.73
N LEU A 408 8.16 5.58 14.87
CA LEU A 408 9.05 6.64 15.38
C LEU A 408 10.45 6.54 14.78
N THR A 409 10.95 5.32 14.58
CA THR A 409 12.20 5.04 13.85
C THR A 409 12.02 3.88 12.88
N TRP A 410 12.84 3.87 11.83
CA TRP A 410 12.87 2.85 10.79
C TRP A 410 14.19 2.10 10.81
N ALA A 411 14.15 0.82 10.48
CA ALA A 411 15.34 0.00 10.31
C ALA A 411 16.18 0.48 9.10
N PRO A 412 17.48 0.15 9.04
CA PRO A 412 18.26 0.35 7.84
C PRO A 412 17.58 -0.29 6.64
N ASN A 413 17.44 0.46 5.55
CA ASN A 413 16.75 0.02 4.37
C ASN A 413 17.50 -1.18 3.77
N ARG A 414 16.76 -2.16 3.27
CA ARG A 414 17.33 -3.30 2.57
C ARG A 414 16.87 -3.26 1.13
N ARG A 415 17.82 -3.32 0.20
CA ARG A 415 17.50 -3.62 -1.19
C ARG A 415 16.83 -5.00 -1.25
N LEU A 416 15.86 -5.11 -2.15
CA LEU A 416 15.11 -6.30 -2.46
C LEU A 416 15.24 -6.69 -3.94
N SER A 417 15.47 -5.72 -4.85
CA SER A 417 15.71 -5.99 -6.27
C SER A 417 17.08 -6.61 -6.54
N GLY A 418 17.15 -7.37 -7.63
CA GLY A 418 18.36 -8.08 -8.06
C GLY A 418 19.31 -7.22 -8.91
N GLY A 419 18.91 -6.01 -9.30
CA GLY A 419 19.66 -5.07 -10.13
C GLY A 419 18.86 -3.80 -10.40
N PHE A 420 19.37 -2.98 -11.32
CA PHE A 420 18.69 -1.81 -11.85
C PHE A 420 17.65 -2.18 -12.90
N SER A 421 16.47 -1.60 -12.75
CA SER A 421 15.36 -1.65 -13.69
C SER A 421 15.19 -0.28 -14.37
N ASN A 422 14.77 -0.24 -15.64
CA ASN A 422 14.56 1.00 -16.40
C ASN A 422 13.19 1.01 -17.11
N ALA A 423 12.36 2.03 -16.83
CA ALA A 423 11.02 2.13 -17.41
C ALA A 423 11.02 2.44 -18.91
N THR A 424 11.93 3.31 -19.36
CA THR A 424 12.09 3.67 -20.79
C THR A 424 12.45 2.44 -21.65
N ASP A 425 13.19 1.49 -21.08
CA ASP A 425 13.56 0.22 -21.73
C ASP A 425 12.41 -0.80 -21.79
N SER A 426 11.50 -0.78 -20.81
CA SER A 426 10.31 -1.65 -20.80
C SER A 426 9.33 -1.36 -21.94
N GLY A 427 9.30 -0.11 -22.42
CA GLY A 427 8.30 0.36 -23.38
C GLY A 427 6.86 0.25 -22.86
N ASN A 428 6.68 0.18 -21.54
CA ASN A 428 5.37 0.16 -20.90
C ASN A 428 4.78 1.56 -20.89
N GLY A 429 3.64 1.78 -21.54
CA GLY A 429 2.97 3.09 -21.61
C GLY A 429 2.34 3.59 -20.30
N VAL A 430 2.74 3.03 -19.15
CA VAL A 430 2.44 3.49 -17.79
C VAL A 430 3.68 3.40 -16.86
N ASP A 431 4.89 3.31 -17.40
CA ASP A 431 6.14 3.13 -16.64
C ASP A 431 6.01 2.00 -15.59
N TYR A 432 6.40 2.22 -14.33
CA TYR A 432 6.24 1.25 -13.23
C TYR A 432 4.80 1.09 -12.74
N GLY A 433 3.92 2.04 -13.11
CA GLY A 433 2.53 2.10 -12.71
C GLY A 433 2.24 3.16 -11.64
N ASP A 434 1.00 3.16 -11.15
CA ASP A 434 0.53 4.12 -10.13
C ASP A 434 0.79 3.67 -8.70
N TYR A 435 0.86 2.36 -8.45
CA TYR A 435 0.94 1.79 -7.10
C TYR A 435 1.63 0.43 -7.11
N VAL A 436 2.17 0.03 -5.96
CA VAL A 436 2.90 -1.24 -5.78
C VAL A 436 2.52 -1.89 -4.44
N GLY A 437 1.40 -2.62 -4.44
CA GLY A 437 0.77 -3.19 -3.26
C GLY A 437 1.53 -4.36 -2.63
N GLN A 438 1.68 -4.29 -1.31
CA GLN A 438 2.45 -5.24 -0.51
C GLN A 438 1.60 -5.77 0.65
N SER A 439 2.05 -6.84 1.30
CA SER A 439 1.36 -7.40 2.47
C SER A 439 2.35 -7.89 3.52
N ALA A 440 2.01 -7.75 4.79
CA ALA A 440 2.88 -8.17 5.89
C ALA A 440 2.15 -9.16 6.81
N LEU A 441 2.81 -10.26 7.15
CA LEU A 441 2.25 -11.32 8.00
C LEU A 441 3.35 -12.24 8.56
N ALA A 442 3.24 -12.58 9.85
CA ALA A 442 4.07 -13.59 10.51
C ALA A 442 5.59 -13.31 10.44
N GLY A 443 5.98 -12.07 10.71
CA GLY A 443 7.38 -11.63 10.72
C GLY A 443 7.97 -11.44 9.33
N LYS A 444 7.15 -11.15 8.32
CA LYS A 444 7.57 -10.99 6.92
C LYS A 444 6.78 -9.88 6.22
N LEU A 445 7.48 -9.07 5.43
CA LEU A 445 6.91 -8.24 4.37
C LEU A 445 7.08 -8.98 3.05
N TYR A 446 5.95 -9.26 2.39
CA TYR A 446 5.88 -9.83 1.05
C TYR A 446 5.70 -8.67 0.07
N THR A 447 6.66 -8.52 -0.85
CA THR A 447 6.67 -7.47 -1.87
C THR A 447 6.50 -8.08 -3.26
N VAL A 448 5.99 -7.29 -4.19
CA VAL A 448 6.04 -7.58 -5.63
C VAL A 448 6.18 -6.26 -6.35
N TRP A 449 7.02 -6.18 -7.39
CA TRP A 449 7.21 -4.96 -8.17
C TRP A 449 7.49 -5.30 -9.64
N ALA A 450 7.29 -4.32 -10.53
CA ALA A 450 7.63 -4.42 -11.95
C ALA A 450 9.14 -4.22 -12.14
N ASP A 451 9.81 -5.13 -12.83
CA ASP A 451 11.28 -5.14 -12.94
C ASP A 451 11.73 -5.75 -14.29
N ASN A 452 12.73 -5.15 -14.91
CA ASN A 452 13.37 -5.66 -16.13
C ASN A 452 14.89 -5.84 -16.04
N ALA A 453 15.48 -5.77 -14.83
CA ALA A 453 16.88 -6.08 -14.58
C ALA A 453 17.21 -7.53 -15.01
N ASN A 454 16.26 -8.45 -14.82
CA ASN A 454 16.35 -9.86 -15.26
C ASN A 454 17.67 -10.55 -14.86
N CYS A 455 18.16 -10.26 -13.65
CA CYS A 455 19.45 -10.80 -13.20
C CYS A 455 19.45 -12.34 -13.10
N ASP A 456 18.30 -12.95 -12.83
CA ASP A 456 18.12 -14.40 -12.76
C ASP A 456 17.95 -15.07 -14.14
N GLY A 457 17.82 -14.27 -15.20
CA GLY A 457 17.66 -14.73 -16.58
C GLY A 457 16.31 -15.38 -16.90
N THR A 458 15.28 -15.16 -16.06
CA THR A 458 13.97 -15.81 -16.20
C THR A 458 12.92 -15.01 -16.97
N ASN A 459 13.12 -13.69 -17.15
CA ASN A 459 12.21 -12.85 -17.94
C ASN A 459 12.28 -13.28 -19.43
N PRO A 460 11.17 -13.72 -20.04
CA PRO A 460 11.16 -14.25 -21.39
C PRO A 460 11.27 -13.16 -22.48
N ASN A 461 11.09 -11.87 -22.12
CA ASN A 461 11.42 -10.75 -22.98
C ASN A 461 12.92 -10.40 -22.94
N GLY A 462 13.64 -10.81 -21.90
CA GLY A 462 15.07 -10.56 -21.72
C GLY A 462 15.39 -9.40 -20.77
N THR A 463 16.69 -9.09 -20.66
CA THR A 463 17.19 -8.00 -19.82
C THR A 463 16.91 -6.64 -20.46
N LEU A 464 16.54 -5.65 -19.64
CA LEU A 464 16.18 -4.29 -20.05
C LEU A 464 15.19 -4.28 -21.22
N SER A 465 14.11 -5.03 -21.02
CA SER A 465 12.99 -5.23 -21.93
C SER A 465 11.68 -5.12 -21.15
N ALA A 466 10.56 -5.66 -21.63
CA ALA A 466 9.29 -5.58 -20.94
C ALA A 466 9.35 -6.11 -19.49
N PHE A 467 8.62 -5.46 -18.59
CA PHE A 467 8.55 -5.78 -17.17
C PHE A 467 7.88 -7.14 -16.90
N ASP A 468 8.53 -7.95 -16.08
CA ASP A 468 7.91 -9.02 -15.32
C ASP A 468 7.72 -8.54 -13.86
N LEU A 469 6.86 -9.22 -13.11
CA LEU A 469 6.71 -9.08 -11.68
C LEU A 469 7.79 -9.89 -10.95
N TYR A 470 8.60 -9.23 -10.12
CA TYR A 470 9.59 -9.87 -9.26
C TYR A 470 9.22 -9.73 -7.78
N THR A 471 9.66 -10.69 -6.95
CA THR A 471 9.44 -10.70 -5.50
C THR A 471 10.71 -11.06 -4.73
N ASN A 472 10.86 -10.49 -3.54
CA ASN A 472 11.86 -10.84 -2.52
C ASN A 472 11.31 -10.49 -1.13
N THR A 473 11.24 -11.46 -0.22
CA THR A 473 10.60 -11.28 1.10
C THR A 473 11.56 -10.65 2.11
N LEU A 474 11.19 -9.50 2.68
CA LEU A 474 11.91 -8.90 3.79
C LEU A 474 11.48 -9.53 5.12
N MET A 475 12.45 -10.08 5.86
CA MET A 475 12.22 -10.57 7.23
C MET A 475 12.05 -9.40 8.20
N LEU A 476 10.92 -9.40 8.93
CA LEU A 476 10.61 -8.46 9.99
C LEU A 476 10.97 -9.13 11.33
N PRO A 477 11.92 -8.59 12.13
CA PRO A 477 12.19 -9.13 13.45
C PRO A 477 10.95 -8.93 14.32
N GLY A 478 10.33 -10.05 14.70
CA GLY A 478 9.21 -10.01 15.64
C GLY A 478 9.66 -9.39 16.95
N THR A 479 8.79 -8.55 17.53
CA THR A 479 8.92 -8.07 18.90
C THR A 479 8.81 -9.27 19.85
N THR A 480 9.95 -9.94 20.12
CA THR A 480 10.09 -10.59 21.42
C THR A 480 9.90 -9.48 22.43
N PRO A 481 8.88 -9.51 23.30
CA PRO A 481 8.67 -8.44 24.26
C PRO A 481 9.94 -8.37 25.11
N THR A 482 10.72 -7.30 24.93
CA THR A 482 11.85 -7.00 25.81
C THR A 482 11.28 -7.07 27.22
N PRO A 483 11.75 -8.00 28.08
CA PRO A 483 11.20 -8.09 29.42
C PRO A 483 11.44 -6.73 30.07
N THR A 484 10.34 -6.03 30.38
CA THR A 484 10.40 -4.75 31.10
C THR A 484 11.39 -4.95 32.23
N PRO A 485 12.50 -4.18 32.30
CA PRO A 485 13.56 -4.46 33.25
C PRO A 485 12.93 -4.47 34.64
N THR A 486 12.78 -5.67 35.22
CA THR A 486 12.23 -5.85 36.55
C THR A 486 13.09 -4.98 37.45
N ALA A 487 12.48 -3.93 38.02
CA ALA A 487 13.22 -2.93 38.76
C ALA A 487 14.08 -3.65 39.81
N THR A 488 15.40 -3.65 39.62
CA THR A 488 16.33 -4.27 40.54
C THR A 488 16.04 -3.66 41.90
N ALA A 489 15.61 -4.50 42.85
CA ALA A 489 15.15 -4.01 44.13
C ALA A 489 16.27 -3.21 44.80
N THR A 490 16.14 -1.88 44.79
CA THR A 490 17.07 -0.98 45.46
C THR A 490 17.12 -1.39 46.91
N ALA A 491 18.30 -1.80 47.38
CA ALA A 491 18.47 -2.32 48.72
C ALA A 491 17.93 -1.30 49.74
N THR A 492 16.89 -1.69 50.49
CA THR A 492 16.33 -0.88 51.56
C THR A 492 17.45 -0.56 52.55
N PRO A 493 17.70 0.73 52.88
CA PRO A 493 18.79 1.07 53.79
C PRO A 493 18.54 0.45 55.17
N THR A 494 19.54 -0.30 55.65
CA THR A 494 19.51 -0.95 56.97
C THR A 494 19.29 0.07 58.07
N ALA A 495 18.20 -0.07 58.82
CA ALA A 495 17.89 0.82 59.94
C ALA A 495 18.85 0.56 61.12
N THR A 496 19.59 1.59 61.53
CA THR A 496 20.38 1.58 62.77
C THR A 496 19.46 1.52 63.98
N ALA A 497 19.72 0.58 64.90
CA ALA A 497 18.87 0.37 66.07
C ALA A 497 18.83 1.59 67.01
N THR A 498 17.64 1.88 67.56
CA THR A 498 17.43 2.79 68.69
C THR A 498 16.56 2.08 69.74
N ALA A 499 16.76 2.40 71.02
CA ALA A 499 16.48 1.50 72.14
C ALA A 499 14.99 1.21 72.45
N THR A 500 14.77 0.04 73.04
CA THR A 500 13.50 -0.52 73.51
C THR A 500 12.80 0.32 74.58
N ALA A 501 11.48 0.46 74.48
CA ALA A 501 10.61 0.85 75.58
C ALA A 501 9.62 -0.29 75.92
N THR A 502 9.40 -0.54 77.21
CA THR A 502 8.63 -1.67 77.73
C THR A 502 7.11 -1.45 77.63
N PHE A 503 6.38 -2.47 77.19
CA PHE A 503 4.91 -2.44 77.13
C PHE A 503 4.25 -2.88 78.45
N THR A 504 3.22 -2.16 78.86
CA THR A 504 2.24 -2.58 79.89
C THR A 504 0.89 -2.81 79.19
N PRO A 505 0.18 -3.94 79.42
CA PRO A 505 -1.07 -4.24 78.72
C PRO A 505 -2.27 -3.47 79.30
N THR A 506 -3.18 -3.04 78.42
CA THR A 506 -4.43 -2.32 78.75
C THR A 506 -5.61 -3.01 78.04
N PRO A 507 -6.79 -3.15 78.65
CA PRO A 507 -7.74 -4.22 78.30
C PRO A 507 -8.69 -3.94 77.12
N THR A 508 -9.33 -5.04 76.68
CA THR A 508 -10.29 -5.18 75.57
C THR A 508 -11.48 -4.21 75.62
N PRO A 509 -11.86 -3.56 74.49
CA PRO A 509 -13.08 -2.75 74.41
C PRO A 509 -14.36 -3.60 74.28
N THR A 510 -15.43 -3.15 74.97
CA THR A 510 -16.79 -3.69 74.89
C THR A 510 -17.63 -2.90 73.86
N ALA A 511 -18.65 -3.53 73.27
CA ALA A 511 -19.43 -2.99 72.16
C ALA A 511 -20.25 -1.71 72.47
N THR A 512 -20.38 -0.84 71.46
CA THR A 512 -21.12 0.44 71.49
C THR A 512 -22.57 0.25 70.97
N PRO A 513 -23.59 0.87 71.60
CA PRO A 513 -25.00 0.71 71.20
C PRO A 513 -25.45 1.54 69.99
N THR A 514 -26.48 1.05 69.31
CA THR A 514 -27.14 1.66 68.13
C THR A 514 -27.93 2.94 68.46
N PRO A 515 -27.89 4.00 67.62
CA PRO A 515 -28.65 5.24 67.85
C PRO A 515 -30.14 5.16 67.43
N THR A 516 -30.98 5.85 68.18
CA THR A 516 -32.44 6.01 67.98
C THR A 516 -32.76 7.13 66.95
N PRO A 517 -33.80 7.01 66.10
CA PRO A 517 -34.15 8.04 65.11
C PRO A 517 -34.85 9.29 65.71
N THR A 518 -34.58 10.45 65.10
CA THR A 518 -35.14 11.78 65.44
C THR A 518 -36.39 12.09 64.59
N PRO A 519 -37.44 12.76 65.13
CA PRO A 519 -38.72 12.95 64.43
C PRO A 519 -38.71 13.98 63.30
N THR A 520 -39.60 13.75 62.32
CA THR A 520 -39.80 14.55 61.10
C THR A 520 -40.53 15.89 61.34
N ALA A 521 -40.13 16.94 60.62
CA ALA A 521 -40.80 18.24 60.66
C ALA A 521 -42.10 18.27 59.82
N ARG A 522 -43.06 19.12 60.25
CA ARG A 522 -44.39 19.27 59.66
C ARG A 522 -44.38 20.24 58.45
N PRO A 523 -45.12 19.97 57.36
CA PRO A 523 -45.15 20.86 56.20
C PRO A 523 -45.95 22.16 56.43
N ILE A 524 -45.52 23.23 55.74
CA ILE A 524 -46.15 24.54 55.67
C ILE A 524 -47.23 24.56 54.57
N PRO A 525 -48.41 25.20 54.75
CA PRO A 525 -49.43 25.28 53.71
C PRO A 525 -49.08 26.24 52.57
N THR A 526 -49.38 25.85 51.33
CA THR A 526 -49.29 26.71 50.14
C THR A 526 -50.46 27.70 50.02
N PRO A 527 -50.22 28.96 49.57
CA PRO A 527 -51.30 29.90 49.25
C PRO A 527 -52.10 29.47 48.01
N ARG A 528 -53.42 29.71 48.03
CA ARG A 528 -54.34 29.47 46.90
C ARG A 528 -54.37 30.70 45.98
N PRO A 529 -54.33 30.55 44.64
CA PRO A 529 -54.46 31.68 43.71
C PRO A 529 -55.87 32.30 43.72
N HIS A 530 -55.94 33.61 43.53
CA HIS A 530 -57.17 34.41 43.49
C HIS A 530 -57.64 34.60 42.03
N PRO A 531 -58.92 34.28 41.69
CA PRO A 531 -59.40 34.40 40.31
C PRO A 531 -59.80 35.84 39.94
N THR A 532 -59.36 36.29 38.77
CA THR A 532 -59.70 37.60 38.18
C THR A 532 -61.12 37.58 37.59
N PRO A 533 -62.00 38.59 37.84
CA PRO A 533 -63.32 38.67 37.21
C PRO A 533 -63.25 39.12 35.74
N PRO A 534 -64.18 38.68 34.87
CA PRO A 534 -64.27 39.11 33.48
C PRO A 534 -64.94 40.49 33.32
N PRO A 535 -64.61 41.27 32.26
CA PRO A 535 -65.25 42.54 31.96
C PRO A 535 -66.66 42.38 31.34
N ARG A 536 -67.51 43.39 31.55
CA ARG A 536 -68.86 43.56 30.97
C ARG A 536 -69.27 45.04 31.06
N PRO A 537 -70.09 45.58 30.14
CA PRO A 537 -70.31 45.17 28.74
C PRO A 537 -69.49 46.02 27.74
#